data_AF-A0A6G3ZAU8-F1
#
_entry.id   AF-A0A6G3ZAU8-F1
#
_cell.length_a   1.000
_cell.length_b   1.000
_cell.length_c   1.000
_cell.angle_alpha   90.00
_cell.angle_beta   90.00
_cell.angle_gamma   90.00
#
_symmetry.space_group_name_H-M   'P 1'
#
loop_
_entity.id
_entity.type
_entity.pdbx_description
1 polymer ?
#
loop_
_entity_poly.entity_id
_entity_poly.type
_entity_poly.pdbx_seq_one_letter_code
_entity_poly.pdbx_strand_id
1 'polypeptide(L)'
;CYVKQVRLYSYQGYQAEQLAAIASCSYLKGVARGYDLSLSMMDLGSTEHGAKEWISTTPFFLSRFPVVRRGKPRMLTEQYQKDCPEHQVLRYLQFLPWLGLEGEAGYQEQDEGLGLYLQGQLAAVAACKPFPKFWEWTAERHQGRKVGRMGYCVHLKFAAPVVGPIIMGYAAHYGLGAMRPVREWGGVQQPFGQDACSMGVLAC
;
A
#
# COMPACT_ATOMS: atom_id res chain seq x y z
N CYS A 1 21.68 -2.15 8.36
CA CYS A 1 20.70 -2.72 7.42
C CYS A 1 19.32 -2.46 8.02
N TYR A 2 18.53 -1.54 7.46
CA TYR A 2 17.33 -0.97 8.08
C TYR A 2 16.06 -1.69 7.61
N VAL A 3 15.90 -2.98 7.92
CA VAL A 3 14.61 -3.65 7.74
C VAL A 3 13.89 -3.55 9.09
N LYS A 4 12.83 -2.72 9.17
CA LYS A 4 12.07 -2.49 10.41
C LYS A 4 10.83 -3.37 10.55
N GLN A 5 10.39 -4.01 9.46
CA GLN A 5 9.18 -4.83 9.42
C GLN A 5 9.32 -5.90 8.33
N VAL A 6 8.91 -7.13 8.64
CA VAL A 6 8.72 -8.23 7.68
C VAL A 6 7.25 -8.62 7.72
N ARG A 7 6.62 -8.71 6.54
CA ARG A 7 5.24 -9.18 6.40
C ARG A 7 5.24 -10.47 5.59
N LEU A 8 4.58 -11.48 6.14
CA LEU A 8 4.40 -12.77 5.48
C LEU A 8 2.95 -12.82 4.96
N TYR A 9 2.80 -13.32 3.73
CA TYR A 9 1.51 -13.42 3.08
C TYR A 9 1.24 -14.88 2.66
N SER A 10 0.03 -15.36 2.95
CA SER A 10 -0.50 -16.63 2.46
C SER A 10 -1.95 -16.46 2.04
N TYR A 11 -2.25 -16.80 0.78
CA TYR A 11 -3.62 -16.73 0.23
C TYR A 11 -4.59 -17.70 0.92
N GLN A 12 -4.09 -18.87 1.33
CA GLN A 12 -4.89 -19.89 2.00
C GLN A 12 -4.94 -19.72 3.52
N GLY A 13 -4.41 -18.60 4.03
CA GLY A 13 -4.10 -18.44 5.45
C GLY A 13 -2.95 -19.34 5.89
N TYR A 14 -2.75 -19.40 7.20
CA TYR A 14 -1.77 -20.26 7.83
C TYR A 14 -2.49 -21.26 8.73
N GLN A 15 -2.15 -22.53 8.60
CA GLN A 15 -2.56 -23.57 9.55
C GLN A 15 -1.92 -23.30 10.91
N ALA A 16 -2.51 -23.85 11.98
CA ALA A 16 -2.01 -23.65 13.35
C ALA A 16 -0.51 -23.98 13.51
N GLU A 17 -0.04 -25.06 12.87
CA GLU A 17 1.38 -25.45 12.87
C GLU A 17 2.27 -24.43 12.14
N GLN A 18 1.77 -23.82 11.07
CA GLN A 18 2.48 -22.81 10.29
C GLN A 18 2.56 -21.48 11.05
N LEU A 19 1.47 -21.08 11.72
CA LEU A 19 1.46 -19.93 12.62
C LEU A 19 2.43 -20.13 13.79
N ALA A 20 2.45 -21.33 14.39
CA ALA A 20 3.40 -21.66 15.45
C ALA A 20 4.85 -21.58 14.95
N ALA A 21 5.14 -22.09 13.75
CA ALA A 21 6.47 -22.00 13.15
C ALA A 21 6.87 -20.54 12.87
N ILE A 22 5.97 -19.73 12.30
CA ILE A 22 6.22 -18.30 12.04
C ILE A 22 6.42 -17.53 13.35
N ALA A 23 5.58 -17.76 14.34
CA ALA A 23 5.69 -17.15 15.67
C ALA A 23 6.99 -17.55 16.38
N SER A 24 7.50 -18.76 16.11
CA SER A 24 8.79 -19.23 16.64
C SER A 24 10.00 -18.53 15.99
N CYS A 25 9.84 -17.90 14.83
CA CYS A 25 10.84 -17.06 14.19
C CYS A 25 10.90 -15.67 14.82
N SER A 26 11.28 -15.59 16.10
CA SER A 26 11.45 -14.34 16.85
C SER A 26 12.68 -13.52 16.42
N TYR A 27 13.61 -14.12 15.67
CA TYR A 27 14.84 -13.47 15.23
C TYR A 27 15.24 -13.93 13.82
N LEU A 28 15.30 -12.99 12.87
CA LEU A 28 15.88 -13.21 11.55
C LEU A 28 17.33 -12.72 11.55
N LYS A 29 18.25 -13.60 11.16
CA LYS A 29 19.70 -13.32 11.19
C LYS A 29 20.08 -12.35 10.08
N GLY A 30 20.54 -11.15 10.45
CA GLY A 30 21.03 -10.15 9.50
C GLY A 30 22.38 -10.50 8.88
N VAL A 31 22.68 -9.91 7.72
CA VAL A 31 23.95 -10.10 6.97
C VAL A 31 25.15 -9.45 7.69
N ALA A 32 24.92 -8.43 8.51
CA ALA A 32 25.92 -7.82 9.39
C ALA A 32 25.52 -8.11 10.84
N ARG A 33 26.48 -8.58 11.65
CA ARG A 33 26.32 -9.01 13.05
C ARG A 33 25.33 -8.12 13.84
N GLY A 34 24.14 -8.66 14.13
CA GLY A 34 23.09 -8.00 14.91
C GLY A 34 21.70 -8.54 14.55
N TYR A 35 20.84 -8.76 15.55
CA TYR A 35 19.44 -9.16 15.40
C TYR A 35 18.55 -7.93 15.57
N ASP A 36 18.02 -7.35 14.49
CA ASP A 36 17.26 -6.07 14.54
C ASP A 36 15.80 -6.20 14.05
N LEU A 37 15.27 -7.42 13.91
CA LEU A 37 13.96 -7.64 13.31
C LEU A 37 12.90 -7.98 14.36
N SER A 38 12.06 -6.99 14.71
CA SER A 38 10.80 -7.23 15.42
C SER A 38 9.78 -7.79 14.43
N LEU A 39 9.51 -9.09 14.54
CA LEU A 39 8.46 -9.75 13.78
C LEU A 39 7.10 -9.38 14.38
N SER A 40 6.43 -8.38 13.81
CA SER A 40 5.03 -8.14 14.08
C SER A 40 4.21 -9.02 13.13
N MET A 41 3.75 -10.16 13.64
CA MET A 41 2.78 -10.98 12.92
C MET A 41 1.49 -10.17 12.77
N MET A 42 1.18 -9.78 11.54
CA MET A 42 -0.17 -9.38 11.20
C MET A 42 -0.85 -10.66 10.72
N ASP A 43 -1.49 -11.33 11.68
CA ASP A 43 -2.18 -12.59 11.48
C ASP A 43 -3.34 -12.38 10.48
N LEU A 44 -3.23 -12.99 9.30
CA LEU A 44 -4.35 -13.18 8.37
C LEU A 44 -4.98 -14.57 8.60
N GLY A 45 -5.07 -14.98 9.87
CA GLY A 45 -5.43 -16.31 10.30
C GLY A 45 -6.47 -16.32 11.41
N SER A 46 -7.45 -15.40 11.40
CA SER A 46 -8.73 -15.65 12.07
C SER A 46 -9.76 -14.64 11.56
N THR A 47 -10.76 -15.11 10.81
CA THR A 47 -12.01 -14.37 10.53
C THR A 47 -11.83 -12.90 10.12
N GLU A 48 -11.13 -12.62 9.02
CA GLU A 48 -11.03 -11.25 8.49
C GLU A 48 -12.40 -10.78 7.99
N HIS A 49 -13.06 -9.89 8.75
CA HIS A 49 -14.11 -9.05 8.19
C HIS A 49 -13.47 -8.13 7.15
N GLY A 50 -14.02 -8.12 5.92
CA GLY A 50 -13.54 -7.23 4.87
C GLY A 50 -13.52 -5.77 5.33
N ALA A 51 -12.60 -4.98 4.80
CA ALA A 51 -12.49 -3.55 5.09
C ALA A 51 -12.91 -2.74 3.87
N LYS A 52 -13.64 -1.64 4.10
CA LYS A 52 -13.99 -0.68 3.04
C LYS A 52 -12.83 0.27 2.75
N GLU A 53 -12.01 0.59 3.74
CA GLU A 53 -10.95 1.57 3.59
C GLU A 53 -9.57 0.93 3.73
N TRP A 54 -8.64 1.34 2.87
CA TRP A 54 -7.28 0.83 2.83
C TRP A 54 -6.30 1.97 2.58
N ILE A 55 -5.16 1.92 3.28
CA ILE A 55 -4.09 2.91 3.12
C ILE A 55 -2.76 2.22 2.85
N SER A 56 -1.99 2.78 1.91
CA SER A 56 -0.65 2.28 1.61
C SER A 56 0.30 2.49 2.79
N THR A 57 1.03 1.45 3.18
CA THR A 57 2.09 1.54 4.19
C THR A 57 3.47 1.73 3.61
N THR A 58 3.62 1.48 2.31
CA THR A 58 4.85 1.64 1.54
C THR A 58 4.55 2.40 0.26
N PRO A 59 5.52 3.15 -0.32
CA PRO A 59 5.27 3.98 -1.49
C PRO A 59 4.76 3.16 -2.69
N PHE A 60 3.72 3.64 -3.34
CA PHE A 60 3.26 3.15 -4.63
C PHE A 60 4.02 3.85 -5.76
N PHE A 61 4.63 3.10 -6.67
CA PHE A 61 5.32 3.63 -7.84
C PHE A 61 4.54 3.34 -9.12
N LEU A 62 4.46 4.35 -9.97
CA LEU A 62 3.79 4.26 -11.26
C LEU A 62 4.56 3.34 -12.21
N SER A 63 3.87 2.46 -12.93
CA SER A 63 4.50 1.73 -14.04
C SER A 63 4.51 2.55 -15.34
N ARG A 64 3.52 3.43 -15.50
CA ARG A 64 3.33 4.27 -16.67
C ARG A 64 3.41 5.73 -16.27
N PHE A 65 3.82 6.56 -17.20
CA PHE A 65 3.74 7.99 -16.99
C PHE A 65 2.35 8.50 -17.38
N PRO A 66 1.85 9.54 -16.69
CA PRO A 66 0.66 10.25 -17.13
C PRO A 66 0.77 10.64 -18.61
N VAL A 67 -0.24 10.29 -19.40
CA VAL A 67 -0.20 10.35 -20.87
C VAL A 67 -0.25 11.79 -21.34
N VAL A 68 0.71 12.20 -22.16
CA VAL A 68 0.72 13.51 -22.83
C VAL A 68 0.53 13.34 -24.34
N ARG A 69 -0.22 14.25 -24.97
CA ARG A 69 -0.42 14.30 -26.42
C ARG A 69 -0.09 15.70 -26.93
N ARG A 70 0.89 15.81 -27.83
CA ARG A 70 1.39 17.10 -28.36
C ARG A 70 1.75 18.10 -27.24
N GLY A 71 2.42 17.61 -26.19
CA GLY A 71 2.84 18.41 -25.04
C GLY A 71 1.74 18.75 -24.03
N LYS A 72 0.46 18.44 -24.31
CA LYS A 72 -0.65 18.68 -23.39
C LYS A 72 -1.05 17.41 -22.65
N PRO A 73 -1.41 17.49 -21.35
CA PRO A 73 -2.00 16.36 -20.61
C PRO A 73 -3.19 15.78 -21.37
N ARG A 74 -3.22 14.46 -21.55
CA ARG A 74 -4.42 13.76 -22.02
C ARG A 74 -5.30 13.49 -20.81
N MET A 75 -6.34 14.28 -20.67
CA MET A 75 -7.27 14.20 -19.55
C MET A 75 -8.16 12.95 -19.64
N LEU A 76 -8.42 12.35 -18.48
CA LEU A 76 -9.39 11.27 -18.26
C LEU A 76 -10.73 11.88 -17.82
N THR A 77 -10.68 12.79 -16.85
CA THR A 77 -11.78 13.66 -16.40
C THR A 77 -11.29 15.11 -16.35
N GLU A 78 -12.05 16.05 -15.78
CA GLU A 78 -11.63 17.46 -15.71
C GLU A 78 -10.35 17.67 -14.88
N GLN A 79 -10.21 16.92 -13.79
CA GLN A 79 -9.12 17.04 -12.82
C GLN A 79 -8.06 15.93 -12.98
N TYR A 80 -8.43 14.75 -13.48
CA TYR A 80 -7.53 13.61 -13.53
C TYR A 80 -6.99 13.35 -14.94
N GLN A 81 -5.67 13.26 -15.05
CA GLN A 81 -4.99 12.89 -16.29
C GLN A 81 -5.03 11.37 -16.51
N LYS A 82 -5.11 10.93 -17.76
CA LYS A 82 -4.94 9.51 -18.09
C LYS A 82 -3.56 9.01 -17.63
N ASP A 83 -3.55 7.85 -16.98
CA ASP A 83 -2.38 7.23 -16.33
C ASP A 83 -1.77 8.10 -15.20
N CYS A 84 -2.58 8.95 -14.55
CA CYS A 84 -2.23 9.50 -13.24
C CYS A 84 -2.16 8.39 -12.16
N PRO A 85 -1.67 8.70 -10.94
CA PRO A 85 -1.57 7.72 -9.86
C PRO A 85 -2.89 7.01 -9.55
N GLU A 86 -3.97 7.76 -9.37
CA GLU A 86 -5.31 7.23 -9.04
C GLU A 86 -5.82 6.31 -10.14
N HIS A 87 -5.70 6.73 -11.40
CA HIS A 87 -6.11 5.91 -12.55
C HIS A 87 -5.33 4.58 -12.62
N GLN A 88 -4.02 4.60 -12.36
CA GLN A 88 -3.22 3.37 -12.34
C GLN A 88 -3.58 2.46 -11.18
N VAL A 89 -3.80 3.01 -9.98
CA VAL A 89 -4.26 2.24 -8.81
C VAL A 89 -5.57 1.52 -9.13
N LEU A 90 -6.57 2.24 -9.65
CA LEU A 90 -7.88 1.66 -9.98
C LEU A 90 -7.81 0.60 -11.10
N ARG A 91 -6.90 0.77 -12.07
CA ARG A 91 -6.62 -0.27 -13.06
C ARG A 91 -5.98 -1.50 -12.45
N TYR A 92 -5.09 -1.34 -11.47
CA TYR A 92 -4.44 -2.46 -10.83
C TYR A 92 -5.36 -3.27 -9.94
N LEU A 93 -6.33 -2.63 -9.29
CA LEU A 93 -7.36 -3.34 -8.52
C LEU A 93 -8.12 -4.37 -9.38
N GLN A 94 -8.38 -4.06 -10.65
CA GLN A 94 -9.04 -4.97 -11.59
C GLN A 94 -8.17 -6.18 -11.97
N PHE A 95 -6.85 -6.15 -11.73
CA PHE A 95 -5.99 -7.31 -11.92
C PHE A 95 -5.87 -8.19 -10.69
N LEU A 96 -6.56 -7.88 -9.59
CA LEU A 96 -6.59 -8.69 -8.37
C LEU A 96 -7.88 -9.53 -8.38
N PRO A 97 -7.85 -10.81 -8.83
CA PRO A 97 -9.08 -11.56 -9.11
C PRO A 97 -9.94 -11.78 -7.87
N TRP A 98 -9.32 -11.88 -6.69
CA TRP A 98 -10.02 -12.08 -5.42
C TRP A 98 -10.87 -10.88 -4.99
N LEU A 99 -10.71 -9.70 -5.61
CA LEU A 99 -11.56 -8.55 -5.36
C LEU A 99 -12.87 -8.60 -6.16
N GLY A 100 -12.99 -9.48 -7.17
CA GLY A 100 -14.20 -9.61 -8.00
C GLY A 100 -14.55 -8.34 -8.78
N LEU A 101 -13.56 -7.49 -9.08
CA LEU A 101 -13.74 -6.21 -9.77
C LEU A 101 -13.70 -6.41 -11.29
N GLU A 102 -14.75 -7.04 -11.83
CA GLU A 102 -14.88 -7.36 -13.25
C GLU A 102 -15.88 -6.44 -13.97
N GLY A 103 -15.61 -6.15 -15.24
CA GLY A 103 -16.50 -5.37 -16.11
C GLY A 103 -15.80 -4.25 -16.86
N GLU A 104 -16.57 -3.52 -17.66
CA GLU A 104 -16.07 -2.33 -18.36
C GLU A 104 -15.86 -1.19 -17.35
N ALA A 105 -14.63 -0.66 -17.32
CA ALA A 105 -14.23 0.38 -16.39
C ALA A 105 -14.62 1.78 -16.89
N GLY A 106 -15.53 2.42 -16.16
CA GLY A 106 -15.78 3.85 -16.21
C GLY A 106 -15.04 4.60 -15.10
N TYR A 107 -14.73 5.87 -15.31
CA TYR A 107 -14.05 6.71 -14.33
C TYR A 107 -14.79 8.03 -14.17
N GLN A 108 -15.06 8.43 -12.93
CA GLN A 108 -15.75 9.69 -12.61
C GLN A 108 -15.10 10.33 -11.37
N GLU A 109 -15.17 11.66 -11.28
CA GLU A 109 -14.69 12.41 -10.11
C GLU A 109 -15.61 12.20 -8.92
N GLN A 110 -15.03 12.11 -7.73
CA GLN A 110 -15.71 12.01 -6.45
C GLN A 110 -15.08 13.02 -5.48
N ASP A 111 -15.80 13.40 -4.43
CA ASP A 111 -15.31 14.38 -3.45
C ASP A 111 -13.95 14.02 -2.82
N GLU A 112 -13.71 12.71 -2.65
CA GLU A 112 -12.50 12.19 -2.01
C GLU A 112 -11.42 11.74 -3.00
N GLY A 113 -11.69 11.68 -4.32
CA GLY A 113 -10.74 11.13 -5.29
C GLY A 113 -11.34 10.76 -6.64
N LEU A 114 -10.64 9.89 -7.38
CA LEU A 114 -11.15 9.31 -8.62
C LEU A 114 -11.93 8.03 -8.32
N GLY A 115 -13.16 7.93 -8.80
CA GLY A 115 -14.01 6.74 -8.70
C GLY A 115 -13.87 5.81 -9.90
N LEU A 116 -13.78 4.51 -9.63
CA LEU A 116 -13.93 3.40 -10.58
C LEU A 116 -15.40 2.95 -10.56
N TYR A 117 -16.01 2.96 -11.74
CA TYR A 117 -17.35 2.44 -11.97
C TYR A 117 -17.27 1.18 -12.82
N LEU A 118 -17.94 0.12 -12.38
CA LEU A 118 -18.09 -1.13 -13.12
C LEU A 118 -19.58 -1.33 -13.38
N GLN A 119 -19.95 -1.52 -14.64
CA GLN A 119 -21.37 -1.68 -15.04
C GLN A 119 -22.27 -0.53 -14.54
N GLY A 120 -21.74 0.69 -14.49
CA GLY A 120 -22.46 1.88 -14.01
C GLY A 120 -22.56 2.00 -12.48
N GLN A 121 -22.02 1.06 -11.71
CA GLN A 121 -22.01 1.11 -10.24
C GLN A 121 -20.63 1.47 -9.71
N LEU A 122 -20.58 2.29 -8.66
CA LEU A 122 -19.32 2.65 -8.00
C LEU A 122 -18.72 1.42 -7.33
N ALA A 123 -17.47 1.10 -7.66
CA ALA A 123 -16.73 -0.03 -7.12
C ALA A 123 -15.69 0.40 -6.08
N ALA A 124 -14.89 1.42 -6.40
CA ALA A 124 -13.85 1.93 -5.52
C ALA A 124 -13.51 3.40 -5.82
N VAL A 125 -13.02 4.13 -4.84
CA VAL A 125 -12.47 5.49 -4.97
C VAL A 125 -11.00 5.45 -4.57
N ALA A 126 -10.14 6.08 -5.35
CA ALA A 126 -8.71 6.20 -5.08
C ALA A 126 -8.30 7.67 -4.95
N ALA A 127 -7.53 7.96 -3.91
CA ALA A 127 -6.88 9.25 -3.70
C ALA A 127 -5.38 9.04 -3.50
N CYS A 128 -4.55 9.81 -4.20
CA CYS A 128 -3.11 9.71 -4.04
C CYS A 128 -2.48 11.03 -3.58
N LYS A 129 -1.48 10.93 -2.71
CA LYS A 129 -0.62 12.06 -2.30
C LYS A 129 0.84 11.65 -2.46
N PRO A 130 1.76 12.58 -2.73
CA PRO A 130 3.19 12.26 -2.72
C PRO A 130 3.58 11.60 -1.39
N PHE A 131 4.29 10.47 -1.47
CA PHE A 131 4.77 9.77 -0.28
C PHE A 131 5.84 10.63 0.40
N PRO A 132 5.78 10.84 1.73
CA PRO A 132 6.72 11.71 2.43
C PRO A 132 8.17 11.23 2.23
N LYS A 133 9.10 12.20 2.16
CA LYS A 133 10.47 12.20 1.59
C LYS A 133 11.47 11.11 2.05
N PHE A 134 11.05 10.08 2.77
CA PHE A 134 11.94 9.11 3.40
C PHE A 134 12.54 8.06 2.44
N TRP A 135 12.10 7.99 1.19
CA TRP A 135 12.59 6.99 0.22
C TRP A 135 13.27 7.63 -0.98
N GLU A 136 14.57 7.87 -0.86
CA GLU A 136 15.42 8.18 -2.01
C GLU A 136 15.80 6.87 -2.72
N TRP A 137 15.06 6.50 -3.76
CA TRP A 137 15.46 5.40 -4.63
C TRP A 137 16.43 5.88 -5.71
N THR A 138 17.57 5.21 -5.80
CA THR A 138 18.48 5.29 -6.95
C THR A 138 18.05 4.27 -7.99
N ALA A 139 17.46 4.76 -9.08
CA ALA A 139 17.19 3.95 -10.26
C ALA A 139 18.28 4.23 -11.30
N GLU A 140 19.15 3.24 -11.54
CA GLU A 140 20.03 3.22 -12.70
C GLU A 140 19.28 2.58 -13.87
N ARG A 141 19.27 3.25 -15.01
CA ARG A 141 18.54 2.81 -16.20
C ARG A 141 19.56 2.47 -17.28
N HIS A 142 19.60 1.21 -17.71
CA HIS A 142 20.48 0.77 -18.79
C HIS A 142 19.93 1.13 -20.20
N GLN A 143 18.60 1.26 -20.37
CA GLN A 143 17.97 1.70 -21.64
C GLN A 143 16.64 2.46 -21.44
N GLY A 144 16.53 3.68 -22.03
CA GLY A 144 15.32 4.54 -22.12
C GLY A 144 15.26 5.75 -21.16
N ARG A 145 14.11 6.46 -21.06
CA ARG A 145 13.97 7.75 -20.31
C ARG A 145 13.98 7.60 -18.78
N LYS A 146 14.64 8.49 -18.01
CA LYS A 146 14.61 8.43 -16.53
C LYS A 146 13.17 8.34 -15.99
N VAL A 147 12.93 7.35 -15.12
CA VAL A 147 11.65 7.15 -14.42
C VAL A 147 11.46 8.21 -13.33
N GLY A 148 10.23 8.64 -13.10
CA GLY A 148 9.92 9.51 -11.96
C GLY A 148 10.25 8.79 -10.65
N ARG A 149 10.99 9.46 -9.76
CA ARG A 149 11.42 8.90 -8.46
C ARG A 149 10.38 9.03 -7.35
N MET A 150 9.20 9.55 -7.70
CA MET A 150 8.16 9.86 -6.73
C MET A 150 7.29 8.63 -6.46
N GLY A 151 7.30 8.18 -5.22
CA GLY A 151 6.28 7.27 -4.70
C GLY A 151 5.06 8.04 -4.22
N TYR A 152 3.92 7.36 -4.12
CA TYR A 152 2.66 7.92 -3.65
C TYR A 152 2.13 7.16 -2.44
N CYS A 153 1.55 7.90 -1.49
CA CYS A 153 0.58 7.38 -0.53
C CYS A 153 -0.74 7.19 -1.26
N VAL A 154 -1.30 5.98 -1.19
CA VAL A 154 -2.60 5.63 -1.78
C VAL A 154 -3.61 5.44 -0.66
N HIS A 155 -4.76 6.09 -0.80
CA HIS A 155 -5.95 5.83 -0.01
C HIS A 155 -7.03 5.25 -0.92
N LEU A 156 -7.66 4.16 -0.48
CA LEU A 156 -8.70 3.45 -1.20
C LEU A 156 -9.96 3.36 -0.34
N LYS A 157 -11.11 3.53 -0.98
CA LYS A 157 -12.43 3.31 -0.40
C LYS A 157 -13.27 2.47 -1.33
N PHE A 158 -13.62 1.25 -0.93
CA PHE A 158 -14.46 0.33 -1.68
C PHE A 158 -15.94 0.53 -1.33
N ALA A 159 -16.82 0.32 -2.30
CA ALA A 159 -18.26 0.36 -2.09
C ALA A 159 -18.73 -0.77 -1.15
N ALA A 160 -18.18 -1.98 -1.34
CA ALA A 160 -18.36 -3.13 -0.46
C ALA A 160 -17.06 -3.46 0.28
N PRO A 161 -17.10 -3.99 1.52
CA PRO A 161 -15.89 -4.40 2.22
C PRO A 161 -15.18 -5.53 1.47
N VAL A 162 -13.86 -5.41 1.31
CA VAL A 162 -13.03 -6.41 0.62
C VAL A 162 -12.02 -7.04 1.57
N VAL A 163 -11.67 -8.29 1.32
CA VAL A 163 -10.65 -9.02 2.08
C VAL A 163 -9.29 -8.84 1.42
N GLY A 164 -8.25 -8.65 2.25
CA GLY A 164 -6.87 -8.49 1.81
C GLY A 164 -6.24 -9.77 1.25
N PRO A 165 -5.05 -9.66 0.64
CA PRO A 165 -4.13 -8.54 0.68
C PRO A 165 -4.38 -7.57 -0.48
N ILE A 166 -3.87 -6.36 -0.34
CA ILE A 166 -3.79 -5.43 -1.46
C ILE A 166 -2.35 -4.93 -1.54
N ILE A 167 -1.67 -5.31 -2.62
CA ILE A 167 -0.30 -4.88 -2.96
C ILE A 167 -0.31 -4.58 -4.45
N MET A 168 0.11 -3.38 -4.85
CA MET A 168 0.01 -2.92 -6.23
C MET A 168 1.18 -2.02 -6.63
N GLY A 169 1.39 -1.87 -7.94
CA GLY A 169 2.38 -0.97 -8.52
C GLY A 169 3.60 -1.68 -9.10
N TYR A 170 4.46 -0.90 -9.77
CA TYR A 170 5.61 -1.43 -10.50
C TYR A 170 6.59 -2.18 -9.59
N ALA A 171 6.72 -1.76 -8.33
CA ALA A 171 7.67 -2.30 -7.37
C ALA A 171 7.00 -3.24 -6.34
N ALA A 172 5.80 -3.76 -6.64
CA ALA A 172 5.07 -4.67 -5.75
C ALA A 172 5.87 -5.91 -5.38
N HIS A 173 6.68 -6.44 -6.30
CA HIS A 173 7.58 -7.58 -6.06
C HIS A 173 8.73 -7.27 -5.10
N TYR A 174 9.01 -6.00 -4.82
CA TYR A 174 9.94 -5.56 -3.76
C TYR A 174 9.23 -5.22 -2.44
N GLY A 175 7.94 -5.55 -2.31
CA GLY A 175 7.13 -5.24 -1.12
C GLY A 175 6.68 -3.78 -1.04
N LEU A 176 6.77 -3.02 -2.15
CA LEU A 176 6.27 -1.64 -2.24
C LEU A 176 4.80 -1.60 -2.68
N GLY A 177 4.12 -0.49 -2.44
CA GLY A 177 2.66 -0.37 -2.66
C GLY A 177 1.79 -1.33 -1.85
N ALA A 178 2.31 -1.90 -0.76
CA ALA A 178 1.54 -2.69 0.18
C ALA A 178 0.55 -1.82 0.96
N MET A 179 -0.66 -2.32 1.15
CA MET A 179 -1.74 -1.63 1.83
C MET A 179 -2.14 -2.34 3.12
N ARG A 180 -2.69 -1.57 4.06
CA ARG A 180 -3.33 -2.07 5.28
C ARG A 180 -4.80 -1.62 5.31
N PRO A 181 -5.71 -2.41 5.89
CA PRO A 181 -7.07 -1.96 6.13
C PRO A 181 -7.05 -0.83 7.19
N VAL A 182 -7.86 0.19 6.98
CA VAL A 182 -8.19 1.19 8.00
C VAL A 182 -9.31 0.57 8.84
N ARG A 183 -9.00 0.23 10.09
CA ARG A 183 -9.98 -0.30 11.05
C ARG A 183 -10.25 0.79 12.09
N GLU A 184 -11.52 1.06 12.38
CA GLU A 184 -11.88 1.75 13.63
C GLU A 184 -11.49 0.83 14.80
N TRP A 185 -10.58 1.29 15.64
CA TRP A 185 -10.10 0.52 16.77
C TRP A 185 -11.18 0.52 17.86
N GLY A 186 -12.04 -0.50 17.88
CA GLY A 186 -12.82 -0.85 19.07
C GLY A 186 -11.86 -1.27 20.18
N GLY A 187 -11.76 -0.47 21.24
CA GLY A 187 -10.61 -0.43 22.15
C GLY A 187 -10.15 -1.75 22.76
N VAL A 188 -8.83 -1.95 22.75
CA VAL A 188 -8.01 -2.19 23.96
C VAL A 188 -6.68 -1.50 23.70
N GLN A 189 -6.45 -0.33 24.31
CA GLN A 189 -5.09 0.16 24.50
C GLN A 189 -4.46 -0.73 25.56
N GLN A 190 -3.53 -1.60 25.18
CA GLN A 190 -2.47 -1.97 26.11
C GLN A 190 -1.45 -0.84 26.09
N PRO A 191 -1.12 -0.22 27.24
CA PRO A 191 -0.15 0.86 27.27
C PRO A 191 1.21 0.28 26.92
N PHE A 192 1.70 0.55 25.70
CA PHE A 192 3.14 0.49 25.47
C PHE A 192 3.76 1.59 26.31
N GLY A 193 4.58 1.17 27.27
CA GLY A 193 5.26 2.04 28.21
C GLY A 193 5.85 3.27 27.53
N GLN A 194 5.50 4.42 28.09
CA GLN A 194 6.33 5.60 28.02
C GLN A 194 7.69 5.22 28.60
N ASP A 195 8.74 5.32 27.78
CA ASP A 195 10.15 5.58 28.11
C ASP A 195 10.94 5.35 26.80
N ALA A 196 11.76 6.25 26.24
CA ALA A 196 12.30 7.50 26.71
C ALA A 196 12.63 8.38 25.48
N CYS A 197 12.15 9.62 25.48
CA CYS A 197 12.79 10.70 24.73
C CYS A 197 12.45 12.03 25.41
N SER A 198 12.92 12.19 26.65
CA SER A 198 13.08 13.50 27.27
C SER A 198 14.57 13.74 27.44
N MET A 199 15.11 14.57 26.56
CA MET A 199 16.43 15.16 26.73
C MET A 199 16.43 16.00 28.01
N GLY A 200 17.20 15.57 29.00
CA GLY A 200 17.63 16.43 30.10
C GLY A 200 18.67 17.41 29.58
N VAL A 201 18.28 18.67 29.45
CA VAL A 201 19.21 19.80 29.39
C VAL A 201 19.72 20.01 30.81
N LEU A 202 20.97 19.66 31.06
CA LEU A 202 21.71 20.11 32.25
C LEU A 202 22.35 21.45 31.89
N ALA A 203 21.80 22.52 32.46
CA ALA A 203 22.48 23.79 32.62
C ALA A 203 23.12 23.81 34.02
N CYS A 204 24.44 23.96 34.06
CA CYS A 204 25.20 24.57 35.14
C CYS A 204 26.20 25.53 34.49
#